data_AF-A0AAW6BAW8-F1
#
_entry.id   AF-A0AAW6BAW8-F1
#
_cell.length_a   1.000
_cell.length_b   1.000
_cell.length_c   1.000
_cell.angle_alpha   90.00
_cell.angle_beta   90.00
_cell.angle_gamma   90.00
#
_symmetry.space_group_name_H-M   'P 1'
#
loop_
_entity.id
_entity.type
_entity.pdbx_description
1 polymer ?
#
loop_
_entity_poly.entity_id
_entity_poly.type
_entity_poly.pdbx_seq_one_letter_code
_entity_poly.pdbx_strand_id
1 'polypeptide(L)'
;MSLFSRKKKVVINYVDLDEDKKIITSTGEIIGKAGKAVDYSSADELKKLADQGYKLSYNEYDPTGSAPAFSNESLYTYTISLKHDTEELDHADANLGITKKRS
;
A
#
# COMPACT_ATOMS: atom_id res chain seq x y z
N MET A 1 7.05 12.99 -38.19
CA MET A 1 7.51 13.11 -36.79
C MET A 1 6.74 12.09 -35.96
N SER A 2 7.41 11.09 -35.40
CA SER A 2 6.76 9.97 -34.70
C SER A 2 6.23 10.44 -33.33
N LEU A 3 4.93 10.74 -33.25
CA LEU A 3 4.22 11.24 -32.08
C LEU A 3 3.71 10.07 -31.21
N PHE A 4 4.53 9.06 -30.97
CA PHE A 4 4.22 8.11 -29.90
C PHE A 4 4.38 8.87 -28.58
N SER A 5 3.28 9.44 -28.13
CA SER A 5 3.09 9.95 -26.78
C SER A 5 3.71 8.93 -25.83
N ARG A 6 4.85 9.29 -25.20
CA ARG A 6 5.52 8.41 -24.24
C ARG A 6 4.59 8.29 -23.03
N LYS A 7 3.66 7.34 -23.09
CA LYS A 7 2.84 6.90 -21.98
C LYS A 7 3.76 6.33 -20.92
N LYS A 8 3.62 6.80 -19.70
CA LYS A 8 4.44 6.39 -18.56
C LYS A 8 3.60 5.58 -17.63
N LYS A 9 4.19 4.55 -17.06
CA LYS A 9 3.52 3.66 -16.12
C LYS A 9 4.07 3.89 -14.73
N VAL A 10 3.19 3.97 -13.75
CA VAL A 10 3.56 4.03 -12.33
C VAL A 10 2.80 2.94 -11.60
N VAL A 11 3.46 2.23 -10.70
CA VAL A 11 2.84 1.22 -9.84
C VAL A 11 3.18 1.58 -8.40
N ILE A 12 2.18 1.63 -7.51
CA ILE A 12 2.39 1.85 -6.10
C ILE A 12 2.01 0.59 -5.35
N ASN A 13 2.96 0.00 -4.63
CA ASN A 13 2.78 -1.19 -3.83
C ASN A 13 2.81 -0.83 -2.35
N TYR A 14 1.82 -1.30 -1.60
CA TYR A 14 1.73 -1.17 -0.16
C TYR A 14 2.16 -2.50 0.44
N VAL A 15 3.23 -2.49 1.22
CA VAL A 15 3.79 -3.70 1.84
C VAL A 15 3.78 -3.58 3.36
N ASP A 16 3.53 -4.69 4.03
CA ASP A 16 3.61 -4.83 5.47
C ASP A 16 5.04 -5.26 5.87
N LEU A 17 5.77 -4.42 6.60
CA LEU A 17 7.12 -4.71 7.07
C LEU A 17 7.16 -5.74 8.22
N ASP A 18 6.07 -5.91 8.95
CA ASP A 18 5.98 -6.89 10.03
C ASP A 18 5.67 -8.30 9.48
N GLU A 19 4.91 -8.40 8.38
CA GLU A 19 4.66 -9.66 7.66
C GLU A 19 5.61 -9.86 6.45
N ASP A 20 6.94 -9.82 6.64
CA ASP A 20 7.91 -10.19 5.59
C ASP A 20 7.77 -9.43 4.26
N LYS A 21 7.34 -8.15 4.31
CA LYS A 21 7.04 -7.30 3.13
C LYS A 21 5.87 -7.82 2.29
N LYS A 22 4.90 -8.50 2.92
CA LYS A 22 3.67 -8.94 2.26
C LYS A 22 2.95 -7.75 1.63
N ILE A 23 2.59 -7.89 0.36
CA ILE A 23 1.84 -6.86 -0.35
C ILE A 23 0.40 -6.84 0.20
N ILE A 24 0.05 -5.75 0.87
CA ILE A 24 -1.30 -5.49 1.39
C ILE A 24 -2.21 -5.14 0.20
N THR A 25 -1.80 -4.17 -0.60
CA THR A 25 -2.53 -3.71 -1.78
C THR A 25 -1.59 -3.11 -2.80
N SER A 26 -2.04 -3.03 -4.05
CA SER A 26 -1.30 -2.40 -5.15
C SER A 26 -2.28 -1.63 -6.02
N THR A 27 -1.87 -0.46 -6.48
CA THR A 27 -2.66 0.34 -7.42
C THR A 27 -2.73 -0.25 -8.82
N GLY A 28 -1.85 -1.20 -9.13
CA GLY A 28 -1.60 -1.64 -10.50
C GLY A 28 -0.91 -0.58 -11.35
N GLU A 29 -0.94 -0.77 -12.66
CA GLU A 29 -0.26 0.09 -13.64
C GLU A 29 -1.07 1.36 -13.96
N ILE A 30 -0.70 2.48 -13.37
CA ILE A 30 -1.26 3.80 -13.67
C ILE A 30 -0.57 4.37 -14.89
N ILE A 31 -1.32 4.64 -15.96
CA ILE A 31 -0.80 5.16 -17.22
C ILE A 31 -1.02 6.67 -17.31
N GLY A 32 0.05 7.44 -17.48
CA GLY A 32 -0.04 8.89 -17.64
C GLY A 32 0.97 9.49 -18.61
N LYS A 33 1.00 10.82 -18.63
CA LYS A 33 1.94 11.61 -19.46
C LYS A 33 3.10 12.08 -18.59
N ALA A 34 4.33 11.92 -19.09
CA ALA A 34 5.53 12.44 -18.43
C ALA A 34 5.38 13.92 -18.07
N GLY A 35 5.77 14.29 -16.84
CA GLY A 35 5.68 15.66 -16.33
C GLY A 35 4.28 16.11 -15.87
N LYS A 36 3.25 15.24 -15.92
CA LYS A 36 1.98 15.46 -15.22
C LYS A 36 2.02 14.80 -13.84
N ALA A 37 1.34 15.39 -12.86
CA ALA A 37 1.11 14.73 -11.58
C ALA A 37 0.34 13.42 -11.80
N VAL A 38 0.69 12.39 -11.03
CA VAL A 38 -0.07 11.15 -11.00
C VAL A 38 -1.40 11.44 -10.31
N ASP A 39 -2.51 11.08 -10.96
CA ASP A 39 -3.89 11.28 -10.46
C ASP A 39 -4.25 10.21 -9.41
N TYR A 40 -3.33 9.98 -8.47
CA TYR A 40 -3.47 9.00 -7.40
C TYR A 40 -2.81 9.54 -6.15
N SER A 41 -3.54 9.51 -5.04
CA SER A 41 -3.07 9.94 -3.72
C SER A 41 -3.01 8.72 -2.81
N SER A 42 -1.86 8.48 -2.17
CA SER A 42 -1.78 7.43 -1.16
C SER A 42 -2.50 7.85 0.13
N ALA A 43 -2.72 9.15 0.36
CA ALA A 43 -3.29 9.64 1.61
C ALA A 43 -4.66 9.02 1.95
N ASP A 44 -5.53 8.86 0.95
CA ASP A 44 -6.84 8.22 1.14
C ASP A 44 -6.70 6.74 1.51
N GLU A 45 -5.77 6.04 0.87
CA GLU A 45 -5.53 4.61 1.11
C GLU A 45 -4.81 4.38 2.43
N LEU A 46 -3.80 5.19 2.75
CA LEU A 46 -3.11 5.23 4.03
C LEU A 46 -4.06 5.53 5.18
N LYS A 47 -5.05 6.40 4.99
CA LYS A 47 -6.06 6.69 6.00
C LYS A 47 -6.97 5.49 6.25
N LYS A 48 -7.37 4.76 5.21
CA LYS A 48 -8.12 3.50 5.38
C LYS A 48 -7.28 2.44 6.07
N LEU A 49 -6.01 2.29 5.67
CA LEU A 49 -5.08 1.35 6.27
C LEU A 49 -4.85 1.70 7.76
N ALA A 50 -4.72 2.97 8.10
CA ALA A 50 -4.66 3.44 9.48
C ALA A 50 -5.91 3.09 10.30
N ASP A 51 -7.10 3.23 9.70
CA ASP A 51 -8.35 2.83 10.33
C ASP A 51 -8.45 1.30 10.53
N GLN A 52 -7.80 0.52 9.67
CA GLN A 52 -7.67 -0.93 9.77
C GLN A 52 -6.60 -1.39 10.77
N GLY A 53 -5.85 -0.48 11.38
CA GLY A 53 -4.76 -0.81 12.30
C GLY A 53 -3.39 -0.93 11.63
N TYR A 54 -3.14 -0.26 10.50
CA TYR A 54 -1.81 -0.18 9.88
C TYR A 54 -1.19 1.21 10.06
N LYS A 55 0.06 1.26 10.47
CA LYS A 55 0.83 2.50 10.64
C LYS A 55 1.81 2.70 9.49
N LEU A 56 1.77 3.89 8.88
CA LEU A 56 2.77 4.26 7.87
C LEU A 56 4.18 4.25 8.50
N SER A 57 5.08 3.43 7.95
CA SER A 57 6.48 3.40 8.35
C SER A 57 7.39 4.15 7.39
N TYR A 58 7.17 4.01 6.08
CA TYR A 58 7.94 4.70 5.05
C TYR A 58 7.08 4.91 3.79
N ASN A 59 6.99 6.15 3.34
CA ASN A 59 6.31 6.50 2.09
C ASN A 59 7.33 6.94 1.04
N GLU A 60 7.55 6.10 0.02
CA GLU A 60 8.43 6.42 -1.10
C GLU A 60 7.75 7.25 -2.20
N TYR A 61 6.42 7.21 -2.28
CA TYR A 61 5.64 7.82 -3.35
C TYR A 61 5.40 9.31 -3.09
N ASP A 62 4.71 9.65 -2.01
CA ASP A 62 4.30 11.01 -1.66
C ASP A 62 4.70 11.36 -0.21
N PRO A 63 6.00 11.46 0.11
CA PRO A 63 6.45 11.75 1.47
C PRO A 63 5.91 13.08 2.03
N THR A 64 5.48 14.01 1.17
CA THR A 64 4.89 15.30 1.53
C THR A 64 3.36 15.36 1.34
N GLY A 65 2.71 14.23 1.04
CA GLY A 65 1.28 14.17 0.71
C GLY A 65 0.94 14.74 -0.67
N SER A 66 1.94 14.92 -1.54
CA SER A 66 1.77 15.38 -2.91
C SER A 66 2.28 14.33 -3.88
N ALA A 67 1.42 13.92 -4.83
CA ALA A 67 1.77 12.95 -5.85
C ALA A 67 2.93 13.49 -6.72
N PRO A 68 3.98 12.69 -6.97
CA PRO A 68 5.06 13.06 -7.85
C PRO A 68 4.54 13.17 -9.30
N ALA A 69 5.30 13.87 -10.14
CA ALA A 69 5.05 13.86 -11.57
C ALA A 69 5.53 12.53 -12.18
N PHE A 70 4.85 12.07 -13.23
CA PHE A 70 5.30 10.93 -14.02
C PHE A 70 6.74 11.15 -14.48
N SER A 71 7.64 10.30 -13.99
CA SER A 71 9.05 10.27 -14.36
C SER A 71 9.23 10.04 -15.86
N ASN A 72 10.41 10.38 -16.39
CA ASN A 72 10.73 10.12 -17.79
C ASN A 72 11.03 8.64 -18.08
N GLU A 73 10.93 7.77 -17.09
CA GLU A 73 11.00 6.30 -17.20
C GLU A 73 9.74 5.69 -17.80
N SER A 74 9.87 4.48 -18.36
CA SER A 74 8.75 3.78 -19.01
C SER A 74 7.79 3.15 -18.00
N LEU A 75 8.35 2.62 -16.90
CA LEU A 75 7.65 2.06 -15.75
C LEU A 75 8.45 2.45 -14.51
N TYR A 76 7.78 3.00 -13.50
CA TYR A 76 8.37 3.30 -12.21
C TYR A 76 7.53 2.68 -11.11
N THR A 77 8.15 2.03 -10.13
CA THR A 77 7.44 1.38 -9.04
C THR A 77 7.80 2.07 -7.73
N TYR A 78 6.80 2.53 -7.00
CA TYR A 78 6.95 3.06 -5.65
C TYR A 78 6.52 2.01 -4.64
N THR A 79 7.27 1.92 -3.54
CA THR A 79 6.92 1.02 -2.44
C THR A 79 6.62 1.81 -1.18
N ILE A 80 5.41 1.68 -0.67
CA ILE A 80 4.98 2.24 0.60
C ILE A 80 5.02 1.13 1.63
N SER A 81 5.85 1.32 2.64
CA SER A 81 6.02 0.37 3.73
C SER A 81 5.15 0.78 4.91
N LEU A 82 4.25 -0.12 5.30
CA LEU A 82 3.43 0.00 6.50
C LEU A 82 3.87 -1.03 7.52
N LYS A 83 3.48 -0.78 8.75
CA LYS A 83 3.61 -1.69 9.88
C LYS A 83 2.25 -1.99 10.43
N HIS A 84 2.06 -3.17 10.97
CA HIS A 84 0.82 -3.50 11.63
C HIS A 84 0.86 -2.88 13.04
N ASP A 85 -0.14 -2.06 13.36
CA ASP A 85 -0.46 -1.66 14.73
C ASP A 85 -1.26 -2.81 15.36
N THR A 86 -0.70 -4.02 15.33
CA THR A 86 -1.25 -5.13 16.10
C THR A 86 -0.92 -4.84 17.56
N GLU A 87 -1.92 -4.32 18.28
CA GLU A 87 -2.18 -4.91 19.58
C GLU A 87 -2.33 -6.41 19.30
N GLU A 88 -1.39 -7.22 19.79
CA GLU A 88 -1.65 -8.64 20.01
C GLU A 88 -2.88 -8.71 20.91
N LEU A 89 -4.08 -8.63 20.33
CA LEU A 89 -5.21 -9.35 20.85
C LEU A 89 -4.86 -10.81 20.62
N ASP A 90 -3.98 -11.30 21.49
CA ASP A 90 -4.15 -12.56 22.17
C ASP A 90 -5.64 -12.65 22.50
N HIS A 91 -6.43 -13.12 21.53
CA HIS A 91 -7.70 -13.75 21.84
C HIS A 91 -7.33 -15.05 22.54
N ALA A 92 -6.84 -14.94 23.79
CA ALA A 92 -7.06 -15.94 24.82
C ALA A 92 -8.56 -15.99 25.18
N ASP A 93 -9.45 -16.03 24.19
CA ASP A 93 -10.86 -16.31 24.42
C ASP A 93 -11.53 -16.88 23.16
N ALA A 94 -10.99 -18.01 22.69
CA ALA A 94 -11.82 -19.06 22.10
C ALA A 94 -11.95 -20.25 23.08
N ASN A 95 -12.20 -19.96 24.36
CA ASN A 95 -12.88 -20.88 25.28
C ASN A 95 -14.42 -20.74 25.14
N LEU A 96 -14.93 -20.62 23.92
CA LEU A 96 -16.34 -20.89 23.65
C LEU A 96 -16.50 -22.40 23.48
N GLY A 97 -16.71 -23.06 24.62
CA GLY A 97 -16.75 -24.51 24.74
C GLY A 97 -17.83 -25.19 23.90
N ILE A 98 -17.43 -26.27 23.20
CA ILE A 98 -18.21 -27.45 22.84
C ILE A 98 -17.20 -28.61 22.62
N THR A 99 -17.21 -29.84 23.15
CA THR A 99 -18.03 -30.59 24.12
C THR A 99 -17.24 -31.86 24.57
N LYS A 100 -17.62 -32.42 25.73
CA LYS A 100 -17.75 -33.88 26.04
C LYS A 100 -16.67 -34.59 26.89
N LYS A 101 -16.92 -34.54 28.21
CA LYS A 101 -16.85 -35.63 29.21
C LYS A 101 -16.23 -36.96 28.76
N ARG A 102 -15.08 -37.32 29.34
CA ARG A 102 -14.71 -38.71 29.68
C ARG A 102 -13.89 -38.76 30.98
N SER A 103 -14.59 -38.94 32.09
CA SER A 103 -14.12 -39.63 33.30
C SER A 103 -15.30 -40.44 33.83
#